data_AF-A0A2W6XQB7-F1
#
_entry.id   AF-A0A2W6XQB7-F1
#
_cell.length_a   1.000
_cell.length_b   1.000
_cell.length_c   1.000
_cell.angle_alpha   90.00
_cell.angle_beta   90.00
_cell.angle_gamma   90.00
#
_symmetry.space_group_name_H-M   'P 1'
#
loop_
_entity.id
_entity.type
_entity.pdbx_description
1 polymer ?
#
loop_
_entity_poly.entity_id
_entity_poly.type
_entity_poly.pdbx_seq_one_letter_code
_entity_poly.pdbx_strand_id
1 'polypeptide(L)'
;MSKYTKCLFLLSVFAFLFSGKVTAQLQKGQLIDGIAAVIGDEIVLESDIEDQANYAKQQGANVGDKCDFMESILNNKLLIYEAKKDTLIENRTAAIKEMAGNKYNQILGQFPDEKAMLAAYKFRTSYEMKTAIEKIDADNYYGQAKYGRITEKADVTPNEVTDFYNQFKYQLPNVKDEVALSKISMYPKLSASHRKEIVDKLNKIKQDIKNGDSFENLARIYSEDEGSAAVGGLYKNINMGQMVKPFEAAALNLQENEISDPVESEYGYHLIQLIKRNGKKYDARHILIKNTPNAEEIASTKKELDSIRTLIMDKKISFKDAAYKYSDDKSNKYSAGIMTNNQDGSDKLEKLGLDPTLSYQIAGLKKNDITEPFQQEDQQKRKIISIVQVNDIIDAHQLELANDYERIKDMALNKKKNEIVEKWVNSKIPSIFISIDNKYKDCKFHSNWLKNSAVTTK
;
A
#
# COMPACT_ATOMS: atom_id res chain seq x y z
N MET A 1 -63.63 -0.91 -34.74
CA MET A 1 -62.88 -0.17 -33.70
C MET A 1 -63.30 -0.70 -32.33
N SER A 2 -62.44 -1.48 -31.66
CA SER A 2 -62.47 -1.87 -30.24
C SER A 2 -61.36 -2.93 -30.06
N LYS A 3 -60.25 -2.71 -29.35
CA LYS A 3 -59.98 -2.80 -27.90
C LYS A 3 -60.33 -4.17 -27.25
N TYR A 4 -59.24 -4.81 -26.77
CA TYR A 4 -59.05 -5.83 -25.71
C TYR A 4 -59.54 -7.28 -25.89
N THR A 5 -58.58 -8.23 -25.86
CA THR A 5 -58.70 -9.49 -25.09
C THR A 5 -57.32 -10.09 -24.74
N LYS A 6 -57.09 -10.33 -23.44
CA LYS A 6 -56.11 -11.29 -22.90
C LYS A 6 -56.64 -12.71 -23.12
N CYS A 7 -55.76 -13.72 -23.28
CA CYS A 7 -55.78 -14.96 -22.47
C CYS A 7 -54.80 -16.03 -22.94
N LEU A 8 -54.12 -16.61 -21.94
CA LEU A 8 -53.70 -18.00 -21.77
C LEU A 8 -52.95 -18.74 -22.90
N PHE A 9 -51.72 -19.15 -22.61
CA PHE A 9 -51.22 -20.44 -23.07
C PHE A 9 -50.92 -21.34 -21.88
N LEU A 10 -51.57 -22.50 -21.90
CA LEU A 10 -51.65 -23.52 -20.87
C LEU A 10 -50.36 -24.34 -20.75
N LEU A 11 -50.17 -24.82 -19.53
CA LEU A 11 -49.23 -25.86 -19.10
C LEU A 11 -49.35 -27.16 -19.91
N SER A 12 -48.26 -27.93 -19.79
CA SER A 12 -48.13 -29.39 -19.97
C SER A 12 -47.88 -29.90 -21.39
N VAL A 13 -46.70 -30.50 -21.61
CA VAL A 13 -46.53 -31.95 -21.76
C VAL A 13 -45.05 -32.29 -21.48
N PHE A 14 -44.90 -33.14 -20.48
CA PHE A 14 -43.70 -33.84 -20.05
C PHE A 14 -43.40 -35.00 -21.02
N ALA A 15 -42.14 -35.45 -21.05
CA ALA A 15 -41.63 -36.66 -21.71
C ALA A 15 -41.13 -36.52 -23.17
N PHE A 16 -39.85 -36.14 -23.29
CA PHE A 16 -38.95 -36.88 -24.17
C PHE A 16 -37.72 -37.31 -23.35
N LEU A 17 -37.75 -38.56 -22.91
CA LEU A 17 -36.59 -39.32 -22.45
C LEU A 17 -35.61 -39.42 -23.62
N PHE A 18 -34.54 -38.64 -23.59
CA PHE A 18 -33.36 -38.92 -24.40
C PHE A 18 -32.28 -39.53 -23.49
N SER A 19 -31.99 -40.79 -23.78
CA SER A 19 -30.85 -41.55 -23.30
C SER A 19 -29.54 -40.90 -23.75
N GLY A 20 -29.12 -39.84 -23.06
CA GLY A 20 -27.82 -39.24 -23.23
C GLY A 20 -26.79 -40.02 -22.42
N LYS A 21 -25.89 -40.74 -23.10
CA LYS A 21 -24.66 -41.22 -22.47
C LYS A 21 -23.94 -40.01 -21.87
N VAL A 22 -23.88 -39.91 -20.55
CA VAL A 22 -23.02 -38.94 -19.87
C VAL A 22 -21.58 -39.46 -20.01
N THR A 23 -20.99 -39.21 -21.17
CA THR A 23 -19.54 -39.11 -21.28
C THR A 23 -19.18 -37.80 -20.60
N ALA A 24 -18.59 -37.87 -19.41
CA ALA A 24 -17.86 -36.75 -18.84
C ALA A 24 -16.66 -36.45 -19.76
N GLN A 25 -16.91 -35.71 -20.84
CA GLN A 25 -15.86 -35.04 -21.57
C GLN A 25 -15.44 -33.85 -20.73
N LEU A 26 -14.31 -34.00 -20.03
CA LEU A 26 -13.51 -32.88 -19.56
C LEU A 26 -13.42 -31.86 -20.70
N GLN A 27 -13.92 -30.64 -20.48
CA GLN A 27 -13.73 -29.56 -21.42
C GLN A 27 -12.22 -29.38 -21.63
N LYS A 28 -11.77 -29.56 -22.87
CA LYS A 28 -10.41 -29.28 -23.31
C LYS A 28 -10.22 -27.76 -23.21
N GLY A 29 -9.69 -27.29 -22.06
CA GLY A 29 -9.64 -25.85 -21.77
C GLY A 29 -9.18 -25.43 -20.36
N GLN A 30 -8.87 -26.33 -19.43
CA GLN A 30 -7.93 -25.97 -18.36
C GLN A 30 -6.52 -26.04 -18.94
N LEU A 31 -6.06 -24.92 -19.49
CA LEU A 31 -4.68 -24.73 -19.94
C LEU A 31 -3.76 -25.10 -18.77
N ILE A 32 -2.94 -26.14 -18.96
CA ILE A 32 -1.75 -26.32 -18.14
C ILE A 32 -0.82 -25.18 -18.55
N ASP A 33 -0.51 -24.29 -17.60
CA ASP A 33 0.40 -23.18 -17.84
C ASP A 33 1.76 -23.70 -18.33
N GLY A 34 2.26 -23.11 -19.41
CA GLY A 34 3.45 -23.57 -20.10
C GLY A 34 4.71 -23.08 -19.39
N ILE A 35 5.73 -23.93 -19.30
CA ILE A 35 7.06 -23.50 -18.84
C ILE A 35 7.75 -22.79 -19.99
N ALA A 36 8.04 -21.50 -19.82
CA ALA A 36 8.77 -20.70 -20.80
C ALA A 36 10.29 -20.86 -20.65
N ALA A 37 10.78 -20.99 -19.41
CA ALA A 37 12.19 -21.27 -19.12
C ALA A 37 12.42 -21.88 -17.74
N VAL A 38 13.61 -22.47 -17.55
CA VAL A 38 14.12 -23.00 -16.29
C VAL A 38 15.54 -22.49 -16.08
N ILE A 39 15.85 -21.98 -14.89
CA ILE A 39 17.15 -21.44 -14.48
C ILE A 39 17.55 -22.08 -13.14
N GLY A 40 18.41 -23.09 -13.17
CA GLY A 40 18.67 -23.90 -11.99
C GLY A 40 17.39 -24.61 -11.53
N ASP A 41 16.88 -24.24 -10.35
CA ASP A 41 15.58 -24.70 -9.80
C ASP A 41 14.47 -23.63 -9.89
N GLU A 42 14.74 -22.47 -10.49
CA GLU A 42 13.74 -21.44 -10.77
C GLU A 42 13.01 -21.74 -12.09
N ILE A 43 11.68 -21.58 -12.08
CA ILE A 43 10.81 -21.79 -13.23
C ILE A 43 10.21 -20.44 -13.65
N VAL A 44 10.17 -20.19 -14.96
CA VAL A 44 9.46 -19.09 -15.60
C VAL A 44 8.28 -19.65 -16.36
N LEU A 45 7.07 -19.17 -16.04
CA LEU A 45 5.83 -19.56 -16.70
C LEU A 45 5.49 -18.59 -17.84
N GLU A 46 4.69 -19.05 -18.80
CA GLU A 46 4.16 -18.16 -19.84
C GLU A 46 3.29 -17.07 -19.22
N SER A 47 2.47 -17.42 -18.22
CA SER A 47 1.64 -16.45 -17.50
C SER A 47 2.46 -15.34 -16.83
N ASP A 48 3.66 -15.63 -16.30
CA ASP A 48 4.53 -14.62 -15.70
C ASP A 48 4.88 -13.52 -16.73
N ILE A 49 5.21 -13.93 -17.96
CA ILE A 49 5.59 -13.03 -19.06
C ILE A 49 4.37 -12.22 -19.53
N GLU A 50 3.23 -12.88 -19.70
CA GLU A 50 1.99 -12.23 -20.14
C GLU A 50 1.44 -11.26 -19.11
N ASP A 51 1.45 -11.62 -17.83
CA ASP A 51 1.00 -10.77 -16.74
C ASP A 51 1.88 -9.52 -16.61
N GLN A 52 3.20 -9.67 -16.71
CA GLN A 52 4.12 -8.52 -16.69
C GLN A 52 3.93 -7.60 -17.90
N ALA A 53 3.73 -8.16 -19.09
CA ALA A 53 3.45 -7.39 -20.30
C ALA A 53 2.10 -6.66 -20.22
N ASN A 54 1.05 -7.34 -19.73
CA ASN A 54 -0.27 -6.75 -19.54
C ASN A 54 -0.25 -5.62 -18.51
N TYR A 55 0.48 -5.80 -17.41
CA TYR A 55 0.67 -4.76 -16.40
C TYR A 55 1.36 -3.51 -16.98
N ALA A 56 2.44 -3.70 -17.75
CA ALA A 56 3.12 -2.60 -18.43
C ALA A 56 2.19 -1.86 -19.41
N LYS A 57 1.35 -2.60 -20.14
CA LYS A 57 0.33 -2.02 -21.04
C LYS A 57 -0.65 -1.12 -20.31
N GLN A 58 -1.12 -1.57 -19.14
CA GLN A 58 -2.09 -0.82 -18.33
C GLN A 58 -1.47 0.48 -17.77
N GLN A 59 -0.16 0.49 -17.51
CA GLN A 59 0.62 1.67 -17.13
C GLN A 59 0.89 2.63 -18.32
N GLY A 60 0.36 2.34 -19.50
CA GLY A 60 0.55 3.15 -20.70
C GLY A 60 1.92 2.98 -21.37
N ALA A 61 2.71 1.99 -20.95
CA ALA A 61 3.95 1.65 -21.62
C ALA A 61 3.64 1.05 -23.01
N ASN A 62 4.45 1.43 -24.00
CA ASN A 62 4.45 0.71 -25.27
C ASN A 62 5.06 -0.67 -25.00
N VAL A 63 4.20 -1.69 -24.92
CA VAL A 63 4.64 -3.07 -24.72
C VAL A 63 5.44 -3.47 -25.97
N GLY A 64 6.76 -3.52 -25.82
CA GLY A 64 7.69 -3.95 -26.85
C GLY A 64 7.58 -5.45 -27.17
N ASP A 65 8.71 -6.05 -27.50
CA ASP A 65 8.80 -7.48 -27.79
C ASP A 65 8.58 -8.30 -26.49
N LYS A 66 7.84 -9.41 -26.56
CA LYS A 66 7.70 -10.37 -25.45
C LYS A 66 9.08 -10.84 -24.95
N CYS A 67 10.10 -10.81 -25.81
CA CYS A 67 11.48 -11.10 -25.46
C CYS A 67 12.06 -10.20 -24.36
N ASP A 68 11.69 -8.92 -24.30
CA ASP A 68 12.22 -7.98 -23.29
C ASP A 68 11.70 -8.34 -21.89
N PHE A 69 10.42 -8.71 -21.79
CA PHE A 69 9.80 -9.19 -20.56
C PHE A 69 10.39 -10.52 -20.12
N MET A 70 10.57 -11.45 -21.07
CA MET A 70 11.24 -12.72 -20.82
C MET A 70 12.64 -12.51 -20.25
N GLU A 71 13.46 -11.65 -20.86
CA GLU A 71 14.81 -11.36 -20.35
C GLU A 71 14.80 -10.73 -18.95
N SER A 72 13.87 -9.81 -18.70
CA SER A 72 13.69 -9.21 -17.37
C SER A 72 13.41 -10.28 -16.30
N ILE A 73 12.51 -11.23 -16.60
CA ILE A 73 12.18 -12.33 -15.69
C ILE A 73 13.37 -13.28 -15.53
N LEU A 74 14.06 -13.64 -16.61
CA LEU A 74 15.26 -14.48 -16.56
C LEU A 74 16.35 -13.88 -15.66
N ASN A 75 16.63 -12.58 -15.84
CA ASN A 75 17.58 -11.84 -15.01
C ASN A 75 17.17 -11.87 -13.53
N ASN A 76 15.90 -11.61 -13.23
CA ASN A 76 15.38 -11.65 -11.86
C ASN A 76 15.47 -13.06 -11.26
N LYS A 77 15.10 -14.11 -12.00
CA LYS A 77 15.19 -15.49 -11.55
C LYS A 77 16.62 -15.94 -11.28
N LEU A 78 17.57 -15.53 -12.10
CA LEU A 78 18.99 -15.79 -11.84
C LEU A 78 19.51 -15.09 -10.58
N LEU A 79 19.08 -13.85 -10.33
CA LEU A 79 19.40 -13.15 -9.08
C LEU A 79 18.89 -13.94 -7.88
N ILE A 80 17.63 -14.37 -7.91
CA ILE A 80 17.00 -15.15 -6.83
C ILE A 80 17.71 -16.49 -6.63
N TYR A 81 18.02 -17.21 -7.72
CA TYR A 81 18.74 -18.48 -7.69
C TYR A 81 20.10 -18.36 -6.99
N GLU A 82 20.91 -17.38 -7.40
CA GLU A 82 22.22 -17.14 -6.79
C GLU A 82 22.11 -16.53 -5.38
N ALA A 83 21.02 -15.80 -5.07
CA ALA A 83 20.77 -15.24 -3.75
C ALA A 83 20.55 -16.33 -2.70
N LYS A 84 19.72 -17.33 -3.02
CA LYS A 84 19.39 -18.44 -2.11
C LYS A 84 20.62 -19.29 -1.72
N LYS A 85 21.69 -19.21 -2.51
CA LYS A 85 22.98 -19.88 -2.28
C LYS A 85 24.04 -18.98 -1.64
N ASP A 86 23.80 -17.67 -1.58
CA ASP A 86 24.74 -16.70 -1.05
C ASP A 86 24.67 -16.67 0.48
N THR A 87 25.65 -17.28 1.15
CA THR A 87 25.72 -17.35 2.63
C THR A 87 25.82 -15.99 3.31
N LEU A 88 26.08 -14.91 2.55
CA LEU A 88 26.13 -13.55 3.07
C LEU A 88 24.76 -12.85 3.02
N ILE A 89 23.73 -13.50 2.45
CA ILE A 89 22.34 -13.07 2.54
C ILE A 89 21.67 -13.80 3.70
N GLU A 90 21.05 -13.04 4.60
CA GLU A 90 20.36 -13.59 5.77
C GLU A 90 19.20 -14.50 5.34
N ASN A 91 19.11 -15.70 5.92
CA ASN A 91 17.97 -16.57 5.68
C ASN A 91 16.74 -16.07 6.46
N ARG A 92 15.79 -15.46 5.74
CA ARG A 92 14.55 -14.93 6.31
C ARG A 92 13.32 -15.81 6.08
N THR A 93 13.49 -17.07 5.71
CA THR A 93 12.37 -17.96 5.31
C THR A 93 11.28 -18.05 6.38
N ALA A 94 11.64 -18.23 7.66
CA ALA A 94 10.67 -18.28 8.76
C ALA A 94 9.93 -16.95 8.96
N ALA A 95 10.64 -15.83 8.90
CA ALA A 95 10.05 -14.50 9.03
C ALA A 95 9.13 -14.17 7.85
N ILE A 96 9.52 -14.53 6.62
CA ILE A 96 8.70 -14.34 5.41
C ILE A 96 7.41 -15.15 5.50
N LYS A 97 7.47 -16.39 5.98
CA LYS A 97 6.28 -17.20 6.22
C LYS A 97 5.32 -16.59 7.24
N GLU A 98 5.85 -16.00 8.30
CA GLU A 98 5.04 -15.26 9.29
C GLU A 98 4.41 -14.00 8.66
N MET A 99 5.20 -13.21 7.93
CA MET A 99 4.73 -12.01 7.22
C MET A 99 3.63 -12.35 6.20
N ALA A 100 3.76 -13.45 5.47
CA ALA A 100 2.75 -13.93 4.53
C ALA A 100 1.42 -14.25 5.25
N GLY A 101 1.49 -14.85 6.44
CA GLY A 101 0.32 -15.08 7.30
C GLY A 101 -0.35 -13.78 7.75
N ASN A 102 0.43 -12.77 8.13
CA ASN A 102 -0.09 -11.47 8.55
C ASN A 102 -0.72 -10.71 7.38
N LYS A 103 -0.05 -10.69 6.22
CA LYS A 103 -0.55 -10.07 4.98
C LYS A 103 -1.83 -10.75 4.49
N TYR A 104 -1.92 -12.08 4.58
CA TYR A 104 -3.15 -12.81 4.31
C TYR A 104 -4.31 -12.33 5.19
N ASN A 105 -4.09 -12.19 6.50
CA ASN A 105 -5.12 -11.71 7.42
C ASN A 105 -5.50 -10.24 7.18
N GLN A 106 -4.54 -9.41 6.79
CA GLN A 106 -4.79 -8.01 6.43
C GLN A 106 -5.67 -7.92 5.17
N ILE A 107 -5.38 -8.72 4.14
CA ILE A 107 -6.21 -8.78 2.93
C ILE A 107 -7.60 -9.30 3.30
N LEU A 108 -7.69 -10.37 4.11
CA LEU A 108 -8.96 -10.93 4.56
C LEU A 108 -9.86 -9.87 5.24
N GLY A 109 -9.27 -8.95 6.01
CA GLY A 109 -10.01 -7.84 6.64
C GLY A 109 -10.69 -6.87 5.67
N GLN A 110 -10.33 -6.88 4.38
CA GLN A 110 -10.96 -6.06 3.33
C GLN A 110 -12.13 -6.77 2.64
N PHE A 111 -12.35 -8.06 2.94
CA PHE A 111 -13.38 -8.89 2.34
C PHE A 111 -14.42 -9.31 3.40
N PRO A 112 -15.67 -9.57 2.99
CA PRO A 112 -16.70 -10.00 3.93
C PRO A 112 -16.39 -11.36 4.56
N ASP A 113 -15.76 -12.27 3.82
CA ASP A 113 -15.32 -13.58 4.30
C ASP A 113 -14.18 -14.17 3.45
N GLU A 114 -13.60 -15.27 3.93
CA GLU A 114 -12.47 -15.95 3.30
C GLU A 114 -12.83 -16.50 1.91
N LYS A 115 -14.08 -16.96 1.73
CA LYS A 115 -14.54 -17.54 0.46
C LYS A 115 -14.63 -16.46 -0.63
N ALA A 116 -15.13 -15.28 -0.29
CA ALA A 116 -15.20 -14.13 -1.19
C ALA A 116 -13.80 -13.67 -1.63
N MET A 117 -12.86 -13.58 -0.68
CA MET A 117 -11.47 -13.23 -0.98
C MET A 117 -10.81 -14.26 -1.91
N LEU A 118 -10.89 -15.55 -1.57
CA LEU A 118 -10.30 -16.62 -2.38
C LEU A 118 -10.90 -16.66 -3.79
N ALA A 119 -12.21 -16.45 -3.94
CA ALA A 119 -12.85 -16.35 -5.24
C ALA A 119 -12.38 -15.13 -6.05
N ALA A 120 -12.22 -13.96 -5.41
CA ALA A 120 -11.77 -12.73 -6.05
C ALA A 120 -10.33 -12.86 -6.60
N TYR A 121 -9.44 -13.47 -5.81
CA TYR A 121 -8.05 -13.74 -6.21
C TYR A 121 -7.86 -15.07 -6.94
N LYS A 122 -8.94 -15.82 -7.20
CA LYS A 122 -8.95 -17.11 -7.92
C LYS A 122 -8.09 -18.21 -7.26
N PHE A 123 -7.94 -18.17 -5.94
CA PHE A 123 -7.29 -19.24 -5.16
C PHE A 123 -8.32 -20.27 -4.69
N ARG A 124 -7.93 -21.54 -4.61
CA ARG A 124 -8.82 -22.63 -4.13
C ARG A 124 -8.83 -22.73 -2.62
N THR A 125 -7.69 -22.45 -1.99
CA THR A 125 -7.51 -22.61 -0.54
C THR A 125 -6.69 -21.47 0.06
N SER A 126 -6.87 -21.24 1.36
CA SER A 126 -6.03 -20.30 2.13
C SER A 126 -4.57 -20.70 2.14
N TYR A 127 -4.27 -22.00 2.12
CA TYR A 127 -2.90 -22.52 2.01
C TYR A 127 -2.23 -22.12 0.70
N GLU A 128 -2.94 -22.27 -0.42
CA GLU A 128 -2.45 -21.91 -1.76
C GLU A 128 -2.12 -20.41 -1.83
N MET A 129 -3.04 -19.56 -1.37
CA MET A 129 -2.83 -18.11 -1.36
C MET A 129 -1.67 -17.70 -0.43
N LYS A 130 -1.58 -18.27 0.78
CA LYS A 130 -0.47 -17.99 1.70
C LYS A 130 0.88 -18.41 1.11
N THR A 131 0.93 -19.57 0.44
CA THR A 131 2.13 -20.05 -0.23
C THR A 131 2.52 -19.15 -1.40
N ALA A 132 1.54 -18.64 -2.15
CA ALA A 132 1.80 -17.66 -3.20
C ALA A 132 2.35 -16.34 -2.66
N ILE A 133 1.76 -15.81 -1.57
CA ILE A 133 2.28 -14.61 -0.88
C ILE A 133 3.70 -14.84 -0.38
N GLU A 134 3.96 -15.98 0.28
CA GLU A 134 5.28 -16.38 0.78
C GLU A 134 6.30 -16.42 -0.37
N LYS A 135 5.95 -17.04 -1.50
CA LYS A 135 6.81 -17.12 -2.68
C LYS A 135 7.14 -15.73 -3.24
N ILE A 136 6.13 -14.86 -3.41
CA ILE A 136 6.31 -13.50 -3.92
C ILE A 136 7.22 -12.69 -2.99
N ASP A 137 6.95 -12.72 -1.69
CA ASP A 137 7.73 -11.96 -0.71
C ASP A 137 9.17 -12.51 -0.60
N ALA A 138 9.37 -13.83 -0.75
CA ALA A 138 10.69 -14.45 -0.81
C ALA A 138 11.47 -14.07 -2.08
N ASP A 139 10.85 -14.21 -3.25
CA ASP A 139 11.48 -13.86 -4.54
C ASP A 139 11.87 -12.37 -4.54
N ASN A 140 11.01 -11.48 -4.05
CA ASN A 140 11.30 -10.07 -3.87
C ASN A 140 12.49 -9.83 -2.92
N TYR A 141 12.49 -10.45 -1.74
CA TYR A 141 13.57 -10.30 -0.76
C TYR A 141 14.92 -10.73 -1.33
N TYR A 142 14.99 -11.97 -1.84
CA TYR A 142 16.24 -12.55 -2.32
C TYR A 142 16.75 -11.85 -3.58
N GLY A 143 15.87 -11.50 -4.51
CA GLY A 143 16.22 -10.71 -5.70
C GLY A 143 16.80 -9.34 -5.33
N GLN A 144 16.14 -8.59 -4.45
CA GLN A 144 16.59 -7.28 -3.98
C GLN A 144 17.90 -7.37 -3.19
N ALA A 145 18.04 -8.36 -2.30
CA ALA A 145 19.26 -8.57 -1.52
C ALA A 145 20.46 -8.85 -2.43
N LYS A 146 20.28 -9.68 -3.46
CA LYS A 146 21.35 -9.99 -4.40
C LYS A 146 21.68 -8.82 -5.32
N TYR A 147 20.68 -8.13 -5.84
CA TYR A 147 20.87 -6.88 -6.60
C TYR A 147 21.66 -5.85 -5.79
N GLY A 148 21.27 -5.62 -4.54
CA GLY A 148 21.96 -4.70 -3.63
C GLY A 148 23.42 -5.09 -3.40
N ARG A 149 23.72 -6.37 -3.18
CA ARG A 149 25.11 -6.85 -3.01
C ARG A 149 25.96 -6.69 -4.27
N ILE A 150 25.39 -6.94 -5.44
CA ILE A 150 26.09 -6.78 -6.73
C ILE A 150 26.40 -5.29 -6.99
N THR A 151 25.49 -4.42 -6.58
CA THR A 151 25.53 -2.98 -6.89
C THR A 151 26.02 -2.12 -5.73
N GLU A 152 26.43 -2.71 -4.60
CA GLU A 152 26.79 -2.01 -3.36
C GLU A 152 27.86 -0.94 -3.56
N LYS A 153 28.85 -1.24 -4.41
CA LYS A 153 29.98 -0.34 -4.71
C LYS A 153 29.77 0.46 -6.00
N ALA A 154 28.57 0.43 -6.56
CA ALA A 154 28.26 1.22 -7.74
C ALA A 154 28.18 2.68 -7.34
N ASP A 155 28.99 3.50 -8.00
CA ASP A 155 28.99 4.95 -7.88
C ASP A 155 29.33 5.55 -9.25
N VAL A 156 29.02 6.84 -9.45
CA VAL A 156 29.26 7.56 -10.71
C VAL A 156 30.10 8.81 -10.45
N THR A 157 31.12 9.00 -11.28
CA THR A 157 31.93 10.22 -11.28
C THR A 157 31.21 11.36 -12.02
N PRO A 158 31.55 12.64 -11.78
CA PRO A 158 30.96 13.76 -12.50
C PRO A 158 31.08 13.70 -14.03
N ASN A 159 32.17 13.11 -14.53
CA ASN A 159 32.36 12.89 -15.96
C ASN A 159 31.37 11.84 -16.50
N GLU A 160 31.17 10.73 -15.77
CA GLU A 160 30.17 9.72 -16.16
C GLU A 160 28.74 10.27 -16.15
N VAL A 161 28.42 11.18 -15.22
CA VAL A 161 27.13 11.89 -15.20
C VAL A 161 26.97 12.78 -16.44
N THR A 162 28.04 13.47 -16.83
CA THR A 162 28.05 14.34 -18.01
C THR A 162 27.93 13.53 -19.31
N ASP A 163 28.64 12.41 -19.43
CA ASP A 163 28.56 11.50 -20.58
C ASP A 163 27.17 10.90 -20.71
N PHE A 164 26.59 10.45 -19.58
CA PHE A 164 25.20 9.99 -19.53
C PHE A 164 24.23 11.07 -20.02
N TYR A 165 24.33 12.29 -19.49
CA TYR A 165 23.46 13.39 -19.92
C TYR A 165 23.57 13.65 -21.42
N ASN A 166 24.78 13.77 -21.95
CA ASN A 166 25.00 14.07 -23.36
C ASN A 166 24.47 12.96 -24.27
N GLN A 167 24.61 11.70 -23.87
CA GLN A 167 24.13 10.55 -24.63
C GLN A 167 22.59 10.44 -24.61
N PHE A 168 21.96 10.69 -23.46
CA PHE A 168 20.53 10.44 -23.27
C PHE A 168 19.68 11.71 -23.27
N LYS A 169 20.25 12.90 -23.52
CA LYS A 169 19.60 14.21 -23.39
C LYS A 169 18.17 14.26 -23.93
N TYR A 170 17.93 13.71 -25.12
CA TYR A 170 16.62 13.74 -25.79
C TYR A 170 15.64 12.64 -25.35
N GLN A 171 16.10 11.69 -24.53
CA GLN A 171 15.32 10.58 -23.97
C GLN A 171 15.03 10.79 -22.48
N LEU A 172 15.70 11.75 -21.83
CA LEU A 172 15.46 12.07 -20.43
C LEU A 172 14.03 12.60 -20.24
N PRO A 173 13.34 12.20 -19.15
CA PRO A 173 12.00 12.69 -18.89
C PRO A 173 12.02 14.17 -18.52
N ASN A 174 10.91 14.86 -18.77
CA ASN A 174 10.75 16.23 -18.32
C ASN A 174 10.51 16.27 -16.81
N VAL A 175 11.07 17.28 -16.15
CA VAL A 175 10.62 17.64 -14.81
C VAL A 175 9.24 18.26 -14.95
N LYS A 176 8.28 17.75 -14.18
CA LYS A 176 6.92 18.29 -14.12
C LYS A 176 6.88 19.45 -13.12
N ASP A 177 5.75 20.15 -13.07
CA ASP A 177 5.55 21.17 -12.04
C ASP A 177 5.54 20.52 -10.65
N GLU A 178 6.52 20.91 -9.84
CA GLU A 178 6.75 20.37 -8.51
C GLU A 178 6.85 21.47 -7.46
N VAL A 179 6.66 21.09 -6.20
CA VAL A 179 6.86 21.94 -5.03
C VAL A 179 7.54 21.14 -3.92
N ALA A 180 8.37 21.81 -3.13
CA ALA A 180 8.84 21.29 -1.87
C ALA A 180 8.08 21.99 -0.74
N LEU A 181 7.48 21.22 0.17
CA LEU A 181 6.59 21.74 1.20
C LEU A 181 7.01 21.26 2.59
N SER A 182 6.85 22.13 3.58
CA SER A 182 6.87 21.73 4.99
C SER A 182 5.51 22.02 5.63
N LYS A 183 5.04 21.14 6.49
CA LYS A 183 3.72 21.21 7.12
C LYS A 183 3.83 21.11 8.63
N ILE A 184 3.02 21.92 9.32
CA ILE A 184 2.72 21.75 10.74
C ILE A 184 1.23 21.52 10.85
N SER A 185 0.87 20.38 11.41
CA SER A 185 -0.53 20.03 11.64
C SER A 185 -0.81 19.81 13.12
N MET A 186 -1.97 20.25 13.59
CA MET A 186 -2.46 20.11 14.96
C MET A 186 -3.89 19.57 14.97
N TYR A 187 -4.18 18.62 15.86
CA TYR A 187 -5.54 18.14 16.09
C TYR A 187 -6.29 19.09 17.04
N PRO A 188 -7.50 19.54 16.70
CA PRO A 188 -8.28 20.32 17.62
C PRO A 188 -8.57 19.56 18.92
N LYS A 189 -8.27 20.21 20.04
CA LYS A 189 -8.50 19.65 21.36
C LYS A 189 -9.94 19.89 21.77
N LEU A 190 -10.64 18.83 22.15
CA LEU A 190 -11.99 18.94 22.69
C LEU A 190 -11.98 19.76 23.99
N SER A 191 -13.04 20.51 24.22
CA SER A 191 -13.30 21.20 25.48
C SER A 191 -13.70 20.20 26.56
N ALA A 192 -13.57 20.59 27.83
CA ALA A 192 -13.99 19.74 28.94
C ALA A 192 -15.50 19.44 28.92
N SER A 193 -16.33 20.40 28.49
CA SER A 193 -17.78 20.20 28.34
C SER A 193 -18.08 19.18 27.24
N HIS A 194 -17.47 19.32 26.08
CA HIS A 194 -17.69 18.41 24.96
C HIS A 194 -17.23 16.98 25.28
N ARG A 195 -16.05 16.81 25.90
CA ARG A 195 -15.62 15.51 26.41
C ARG A 195 -16.63 14.92 27.40
N LYS A 196 -17.14 15.74 28.31
CA LYS A 196 -18.15 15.31 29.29
C LYS A 196 -19.44 14.85 28.60
N GLU A 197 -19.91 15.54 27.57
CA GLU A 197 -21.09 15.14 26.81
C GLU A 197 -20.91 13.76 26.14
N ILE A 198 -19.74 13.50 25.56
CA ILE A 198 -19.42 12.19 24.97
C ILE A 198 -19.40 11.09 26.05
N VAL A 199 -18.73 11.36 27.17
CA VAL A 199 -18.65 10.42 28.30
C VAL A 199 -20.03 10.14 28.90
N ASP A 200 -20.84 11.18 29.13
CA ASP A 200 -22.19 11.06 29.66
C ASP A 200 -23.10 10.28 28.70
N LYS A 201 -22.94 10.47 27.38
CA LYS A 201 -23.63 9.68 26.35
C LYS A 201 -23.26 8.20 26.43
N LEU A 202 -21.96 7.88 26.52
CA LEU A 202 -21.50 6.48 26.64
C LEU A 202 -21.93 5.85 27.97
N ASN A 203 -21.94 6.61 29.06
CA ASN A 203 -22.45 6.15 30.36
C ASN A 203 -23.96 5.86 30.31
N LYS A 204 -24.73 6.68 29.59
CA LYS A 204 -26.14 6.41 29.35
C LYS A 204 -26.33 5.11 28.56
N ILE A 205 -25.61 4.93 27.46
CA ILE A 205 -25.61 3.69 26.67
C ILE A 205 -25.23 2.48 27.53
N LYS A 206 -24.21 2.60 28.38
CA LYS A 206 -23.83 1.55 29.34
C LYS A 206 -24.97 1.21 30.29
N GLN A 207 -25.71 2.20 30.78
CA GLN A 207 -26.85 1.98 31.66
C GLN A 207 -28.02 1.31 30.93
N ASP A 208 -28.29 1.71 29.69
CA ASP A 208 -29.32 1.10 28.84
C ASP A 208 -29.02 -0.39 28.62
N ILE A 209 -27.75 -0.74 28.36
CA ILE A 209 -27.31 -2.15 28.26
C ILE A 209 -27.52 -2.90 29.58
N LYS A 210 -27.19 -2.28 30.72
CA LYS A 210 -27.43 -2.88 32.05
C LYS A 210 -28.92 -3.08 32.35
N ASN A 211 -29.79 -2.25 31.77
CA ASN A 211 -31.23 -2.34 31.92
C ASN A 211 -31.87 -3.38 30.98
N GLY A 212 -31.09 -4.02 30.10
CA GLY A 212 -31.53 -5.12 29.25
C GLY A 212 -31.45 -4.86 27.74
N ASP A 213 -31.04 -3.66 27.32
CA ASP A 213 -30.85 -3.39 25.90
C ASP A 213 -29.65 -4.16 25.32
N SER A 214 -29.76 -4.59 24.07
CA SER A 214 -28.68 -5.31 23.39
C SER A 214 -27.54 -4.36 23.05
N PHE A 215 -26.33 -4.70 23.51
CA PHE A 215 -25.10 -4.00 23.12
C PHE A 215 -24.96 -3.93 21.60
N GLU A 216 -25.22 -5.04 20.90
CA GLU A 216 -25.13 -5.10 19.44
C GLU A 216 -26.06 -4.09 18.76
N ASN A 217 -27.30 -3.95 19.25
CA ASN A 217 -28.24 -2.99 18.67
C ASN A 217 -27.78 -1.56 18.90
N LEU A 218 -27.33 -1.25 20.12
CA LEU A 218 -26.83 0.08 20.45
C LEU A 218 -25.54 0.41 19.69
N ALA A 219 -24.68 -0.57 19.44
CA ALA A 219 -23.50 -0.40 18.59
C ALA A 219 -23.89 -0.09 17.14
N ARG A 220 -24.89 -0.78 16.57
CA ARG A 220 -25.40 -0.48 15.22
C ARG A 220 -26.00 0.91 15.10
N ILE A 221 -26.59 1.43 16.18
CA ILE A 221 -27.27 2.75 16.20
C ILE A 221 -26.29 3.88 16.47
N TYR A 222 -25.39 3.71 17.43
CA TYR A 222 -24.59 4.81 18.00
C TYR A 222 -23.10 4.74 17.68
N SER A 223 -22.55 3.58 17.31
CA SER A 223 -21.12 3.47 17.05
C SER A 223 -20.77 4.15 15.72
N GLU A 224 -19.77 5.02 15.77
CA GLU A 224 -19.19 5.71 14.63
C GLU A 224 -17.99 4.95 14.03
N ASP A 225 -17.73 3.74 14.51
CA ASP A 225 -16.75 2.83 13.91
C ASP A 225 -17.32 2.14 12.66
N GLU A 226 -16.92 2.61 11.48
CA GLU A 226 -17.33 2.07 10.17
C GLU A 226 -16.98 0.58 10.01
N GLY A 227 -15.94 0.09 10.70
CA GLY A 227 -15.44 -1.28 10.57
C GLY A 227 -16.27 -2.33 11.30
N SER A 228 -16.87 -1.99 12.44
CA SER A 228 -17.59 -2.98 13.28
C SER A 228 -19.02 -2.60 13.63
N ALA A 229 -19.45 -1.34 13.47
CA ALA A 229 -20.80 -0.90 13.85
C ALA A 229 -21.90 -1.76 13.23
N ALA A 230 -21.80 -2.07 11.93
CA ALA A 230 -22.77 -2.87 11.20
C ALA A 230 -22.90 -4.33 11.71
N VAL A 231 -21.90 -4.84 12.41
CA VAL A 231 -21.86 -6.19 13.01
C VAL A 231 -21.94 -6.14 14.54
N GLY A 232 -22.56 -5.10 15.09
CA GLY A 232 -22.77 -4.97 16.54
C GLY A 232 -21.53 -4.57 17.32
N GLY A 233 -20.59 -3.90 16.67
CA GLY A 233 -19.33 -3.48 17.26
C GLY A 233 -18.30 -4.60 17.42
N LEU A 234 -18.58 -5.80 16.89
CA LEU A 234 -17.83 -7.02 17.22
C LEU A 234 -16.60 -7.22 16.32
N TYR A 235 -15.44 -7.36 16.97
CA TYR A 235 -14.22 -7.89 16.38
C TYR A 235 -13.92 -9.28 16.94
N LYS A 236 -13.59 -10.23 16.06
CA LYS A 236 -13.28 -11.62 16.41
C LYS A 236 -11.81 -11.94 16.17
N ASN A 237 -11.26 -12.83 16.99
CA ASN A 237 -9.89 -13.34 16.87
C ASN A 237 -8.82 -12.24 16.82
N ILE A 238 -9.03 -11.14 17.55
CA ILE A 238 -8.08 -10.04 17.67
C ILE A 238 -6.81 -10.59 18.30
N ASN A 239 -5.66 -10.38 17.65
CA ASN A 239 -4.37 -10.72 18.24
C ASN A 239 -3.97 -9.65 19.25
N MET A 240 -3.34 -10.05 20.36
CA MET A 240 -2.71 -9.09 21.27
C MET A 240 -1.71 -8.20 20.51
N GLY A 241 -1.76 -6.90 20.75
CA GLY A 241 -0.97 -5.87 20.07
C GLY A 241 -1.57 -5.35 18.76
N GLN A 242 -2.73 -5.87 18.32
CA GLN A 242 -3.38 -5.42 17.09
C GLN A 242 -4.21 -4.13 17.28
N MET A 243 -4.78 -3.93 18.47
CA MET A 243 -5.60 -2.75 18.78
C MET A 243 -4.77 -1.64 19.43
N VAL A 244 -5.27 -0.40 19.41
CA VAL A 244 -4.64 0.70 20.13
C VAL A 244 -4.54 0.41 21.63
N LYS A 245 -3.41 0.82 22.23
CA LYS A 245 -3.08 0.48 23.62
C LYS A 245 -4.21 0.76 24.62
N PRO A 246 -4.92 1.90 24.59
CA PRO A 246 -5.99 2.16 25.55
C PRO A 246 -7.15 1.15 25.42
N PHE A 247 -7.53 0.82 24.19
CA PHE A 247 -8.58 -0.15 23.90
C PHE A 247 -8.19 -1.53 24.40
N GLU A 248 -7.00 -2.01 24.03
CA GLU A 248 -6.55 -3.35 24.39
C GLU A 248 -6.37 -3.50 25.91
N ALA A 249 -5.77 -2.50 26.57
CA ALA A 249 -5.60 -2.52 28.02
C ALA A 249 -6.95 -2.59 28.74
N ALA A 250 -7.94 -1.82 28.28
CA ALA A 250 -9.29 -1.90 28.82
C ALA A 250 -9.92 -3.27 28.56
N ALA A 251 -9.91 -3.76 27.32
CA ALA A 251 -10.52 -5.04 26.95
C ALA A 251 -9.94 -6.23 27.73
N LEU A 252 -8.62 -6.26 27.94
CA LEU A 252 -7.92 -7.36 28.61
C LEU A 252 -8.04 -7.34 30.14
N ASN A 253 -8.46 -6.21 30.72
CA ASN A 253 -8.73 -6.08 32.16
C ASN A 253 -10.17 -6.47 32.53
N LEU A 254 -11.06 -6.61 31.53
CA LEU A 254 -12.45 -7.03 31.74
C LEU A 254 -12.56 -8.55 31.92
N GLN A 255 -13.57 -8.96 32.67
CA GLN A 255 -14.07 -10.33 32.67
C GLN A 255 -14.94 -10.59 31.42
N GLU A 256 -15.17 -11.87 31.09
CA GLU A 256 -16.05 -12.22 29.97
C GLU A 256 -17.46 -11.66 30.18
N ASN A 257 -17.97 -11.00 29.14
CA ASN A 257 -19.22 -10.23 29.09
C ASN A 257 -19.25 -8.94 29.93
N GLU A 258 -18.17 -8.58 30.62
CA GLU A 258 -18.09 -7.32 31.36
C GLU A 258 -17.93 -6.12 30.40
N ILE A 259 -18.49 -4.97 30.79
CA ILE A 259 -18.47 -3.73 30.03
C ILE A 259 -17.61 -2.68 30.76
N SER A 260 -16.63 -2.12 30.07
CA SER A 260 -15.73 -1.08 30.57
C SER A 260 -16.47 0.22 30.90
N ASP A 261 -15.81 1.11 31.63
CA ASP A 261 -16.16 2.54 31.59
C ASP A 261 -15.74 3.15 30.23
N PRO A 262 -16.17 4.39 29.90
CA PRO A 262 -15.71 5.08 28.70
C PRO A 262 -14.18 5.24 28.69
N VAL A 263 -13.53 4.76 27.62
CA VAL A 263 -12.07 4.76 27.46
C VAL A 263 -11.67 5.68 26.31
N GLU A 264 -10.77 6.62 26.55
CA GLU A 264 -10.26 7.53 25.52
C GLU A 264 -9.15 6.89 24.68
N SER A 265 -9.20 7.11 23.37
CA SER A 265 -8.12 6.79 22.43
C SER A 265 -7.95 7.91 21.40
N GLU A 266 -6.96 7.75 20.50
CA GLU A 266 -6.73 8.67 19.38
C GLU A 266 -7.87 8.70 18.33
N TYR A 267 -8.81 7.76 18.40
CA TYR A 267 -9.99 7.68 17.52
C TYR A 267 -11.25 8.27 18.15
N GLY A 268 -11.30 8.40 19.47
CA GLY A 268 -12.52 8.75 20.19
C GLY A 268 -12.63 8.13 21.56
N TYR A 269 -13.84 8.11 22.09
CA TYR A 269 -14.20 7.39 23.30
C TYR A 269 -14.87 6.07 22.98
N HIS A 270 -14.46 5.03 23.68
CA HIS A 270 -14.90 3.66 23.49
C HIS A 270 -15.64 3.17 24.72
N LEU A 271 -16.80 2.55 24.52
CA LEU A 271 -17.39 1.62 25.49
C LEU A 271 -17.09 0.20 25.01
N ILE A 272 -16.41 -0.61 25.81
CA ILE A 272 -15.83 -1.89 25.37
C ILE A 272 -16.45 -3.02 26.18
N GLN A 273 -16.75 -4.15 25.52
CA GLN A 273 -17.14 -5.39 26.16
C GLN A 273 -16.23 -6.53 25.70
N LEU A 274 -15.66 -7.27 26.64
CA LEU A 274 -14.92 -8.50 26.33
C LEU A 274 -15.93 -9.63 26.10
N ILE A 275 -15.82 -10.35 24.99
CA ILE A 275 -16.73 -11.47 24.68
C ILE A 275 -16.13 -12.79 25.09
N LYS A 276 -14.89 -13.04 24.69
CA LYS A 276 -14.15 -14.23 25.11
C LYS A 276 -12.65 -14.03 24.99
N ARG A 277 -11.89 -14.78 25.77
CA ARG A 277 -10.42 -14.78 25.71
C ARG A 277 -9.87 -16.19 25.48
N ASN A 278 -9.09 -16.34 24.41
CA ASN A 278 -8.48 -17.61 24.00
C ASN A 278 -6.95 -17.44 23.85
N GLY A 279 -6.22 -17.56 24.96
CA GLY A 279 -4.76 -17.43 24.96
C GLY A 279 -4.29 -16.04 24.52
N LYS A 280 -3.60 -15.95 23.37
CA LYS A 280 -3.11 -14.70 22.76
C LYS A 280 -4.13 -14.00 21.86
N LYS A 281 -5.35 -14.54 21.74
CA LYS A 281 -6.44 -13.96 20.95
C LYS A 281 -7.65 -13.69 21.82
N TYR A 282 -8.44 -12.69 21.43
CA TYR A 282 -9.69 -12.36 22.11
C TYR A 282 -10.74 -11.84 21.12
N ASP A 283 -12.00 -11.97 21.50
CA ASP A 283 -13.10 -11.31 20.82
C ASP A 283 -13.59 -10.18 21.73
N ALA A 284 -13.75 -8.99 21.17
CA ALA A 284 -14.25 -7.83 21.89
C ALA A 284 -15.26 -7.10 21.01
N ARG A 285 -16.22 -6.45 21.65
CA ARG A 285 -17.09 -5.49 20.96
C ARG A 285 -16.98 -4.11 21.55
N HIS A 286 -17.28 -3.09 20.76
CA HIS A 286 -17.26 -1.73 21.25
C HIS A 286 -18.27 -0.80 20.56
N ILE A 287 -18.51 0.32 21.23
CA ILE A 287 -19.19 1.49 20.68
C ILE A 287 -18.18 2.62 20.69
N LEU A 288 -17.85 3.16 19.51
CA LEU A 288 -16.97 4.31 19.35
C LEU A 288 -17.79 5.57 19.15
N ILE A 289 -17.50 6.61 19.92
CA ILE A 289 -17.90 7.99 19.61
C ILE A 289 -16.63 8.76 19.27
N LYS A 290 -16.52 9.25 18.03
CA LYS A 290 -15.34 9.94 17.50
C LYS A 290 -15.11 11.27 18.22
N ASN A 291 -13.84 11.65 18.37
CA ASN A 291 -13.44 12.96 18.86
C ASN A 291 -13.62 14.05 17.79
N THR A 292 -14.85 14.23 17.29
CA THR A 292 -15.15 15.22 16.26
C THR A 292 -15.21 16.60 16.89
N PRO A 293 -14.30 17.55 16.59
CA PRO A 293 -14.31 18.85 17.23
C PRO A 293 -15.43 19.74 16.70
N ASN A 294 -15.93 20.62 17.58
CA ASN A 294 -16.91 21.65 17.24
C ASN A 294 -16.25 22.90 16.64
N ALA A 295 -17.05 23.87 16.20
CA ALA A 295 -16.57 25.07 15.52
C ALA A 295 -15.66 25.94 16.40
N GLU A 296 -15.93 26.04 17.69
CA GLU A 296 -15.13 26.82 18.64
C GLU A 296 -13.76 26.17 18.90
N GLU A 297 -13.73 24.84 19.04
CA GLU A 297 -12.50 24.05 19.22
C GLU A 297 -11.60 24.14 17.97
N ILE A 298 -12.21 24.09 16.78
CA ILE A 298 -11.53 24.34 15.51
C ILE A 298 -10.98 25.77 15.45
N ALA A 299 -11.79 26.77 15.82
CA ALA A 299 -11.37 28.17 15.80
C ALA A 299 -10.22 28.45 16.78
N SER A 300 -10.27 27.86 17.98
CA SER A 300 -9.20 27.96 18.98
C SER A 300 -7.89 27.38 18.44
N THR A 301 -7.96 26.22 17.77
CA THR A 301 -6.77 25.56 17.20
C THR A 301 -6.20 26.36 16.03
N LYS A 302 -7.06 26.95 15.19
CA LYS A 302 -6.63 27.89 14.13
C LYS A 302 -5.89 29.09 14.72
N LYS A 303 -6.41 29.68 15.80
CA LYS A 303 -5.78 30.82 16.47
C LYS A 303 -4.43 30.46 17.09
N GLU A 304 -4.31 29.27 17.67
CA GLU A 304 -3.03 28.75 18.20
C GLU A 304 -2.01 28.59 17.07
N LEU A 305 -2.42 27.96 15.96
CA LEU A 305 -1.55 27.74 14.81
C LEU A 305 -1.17 29.04 14.10
N ASP A 306 -2.07 30.04 14.09
CA ASP A 306 -1.79 31.40 13.61
C ASP A 306 -0.73 32.11 14.47
N SER A 307 -0.80 31.92 15.78
CA SER A 307 0.21 32.45 16.70
C SER A 307 1.58 31.81 16.44
N ILE A 308 1.62 30.49 16.19
CA ILE A 308 2.84 29.77 15.80
C ILE A 308 3.37 30.29 14.47
N ARG A 309 2.50 30.47 13.48
CA ARG A 309 2.84 31.06 12.17
C ARG A 309 3.46 32.45 12.33
N THR A 310 2.87 33.32 13.15
CA THR A 310 3.42 34.65 13.44
C THR A 310 4.83 34.57 14.03
N LEU A 311 5.08 33.64 14.96
CA LEU A 311 6.44 33.43 15.51
C LEU A 311 7.45 33.01 14.44
N ILE A 312 7.03 32.19 13.47
CA ILE A 312 7.88 31.77 12.35
C ILE A 312 8.17 32.96 11.42
N MET A 313 7.14 33.73 11.07
CA MET A 313 7.27 34.92 10.21
C MET A 313 8.16 36.00 10.85
N ASP A 314 8.03 36.19 12.16
CA ASP A 314 8.88 37.09 12.98
C ASP A 314 10.30 36.54 13.19
N LYS A 315 10.62 35.34 12.68
CA LYS A 315 11.90 34.64 12.85
C LYS A 315 12.27 34.37 14.33
N LYS A 316 11.28 34.32 15.22
CA LYS A 316 11.45 33.96 16.64
C LYS A 316 11.65 32.46 16.84
N ILE A 317 11.20 31.65 15.88
CA ILE A 317 11.41 30.21 15.82
C ILE A 317 11.52 29.78 14.34
N SER A 318 12.33 28.78 14.03
CA SER A 318 12.37 28.22 12.68
C SER A 318 11.13 27.35 12.43
N PHE A 319 10.74 27.16 11.16
CA PHE A 319 9.65 26.23 10.82
C PHE A 319 9.98 24.81 11.31
N LYS A 320 11.23 24.38 11.18
CA LYS A 320 11.74 23.09 11.68
C LYS A 320 11.49 22.92 13.18
N ASP A 321 11.88 23.90 13.98
CA ASP A 321 11.72 23.81 15.44
C ASP A 321 10.26 23.91 15.85
N ALA A 322 9.46 24.70 15.13
CA ALA A 322 8.02 24.76 15.33
C ALA A 322 7.33 23.43 14.99
N ALA A 323 7.72 22.78 13.90
CA ALA A 323 7.22 21.45 13.54
C ALA A 323 7.55 20.42 14.62
N TYR A 324 8.82 20.36 15.04
CA TYR A 324 9.27 19.46 16.11
C TYR A 324 8.53 19.70 17.43
N LYS A 325 8.25 20.95 17.78
CA LYS A 325 7.63 21.31 19.05
C LYS A 325 6.12 21.15 19.05
N TYR A 326 5.45 21.58 18.00
CA TYR A 326 3.99 21.79 18.00
C TYR A 326 3.21 20.83 17.10
N SER A 327 3.83 20.22 16.09
CA SER A 327 3.06 19.36 15.21
C SER A 327 2.64 18.06 15.90
N ASP A 328 1.42 17.62 15.62
CA ASP A 328 0.88 16.32 15.99
C ASP A 328 1.12 15.26 14.89
N ASP A 329 1.55 15.67 13.69
CA ASP A 329 1.82 14.77 12.56
C ASP A 329 3.19 14.09 12.72
N LYS A 330 3.19 12.92 13.33
CA LYS A 330 4.41 12.14 13.62
C LYS A 330 5.18 11.74 12.35
N SER A 331 4.57 11.74 11.17
CA SER A 331 5.22 11.33 9.92
C SER A 331 6.30 12.32 9.46
N ASN A 332 6.13 13.60 9.74
CA ASN A 332 7.03 14.67 9.30
C ASN A 332 7.55 15.55 10.45
N LYS A 333 6.96 15.47 11.65
CA LYS A 333 7.36 16.22 12.85
C LYS A 333 8.87 16.19 13.12
N TYR A 334 9.49 15.02 13.01
CA TYR A 334 10.91 14.82 13.28
C TYR A 334 11.81 15.08 12.05
N SER A 335 11.20 15.31 10.89
CA SER A 335 11.85 15.61 9.62
C SER A 335 11.65 17.08 9.21
N ALA A 336 11.69 17.99 10.19
CA ALA A 336 11.50 19.43 9.98
C ALA A 336 10.15 19.83 9.36
N GLY A 337 9.12 18.97 9.46
CA GLY A 337 7.83 19.16 8.81
C GLY A 337 7.85 18.85 7.31
N ILE A 338 8.98 18.40 6.74
CA ILE A 338 9.12 18.15 5.30
C ILE A 338 8.11 17.11 4.85
N MET A 339 7.36 17.44 3.81
CA MET A 339 6.47 16.52 3.13
C MET A 339 7.26 15.76 2.07
N THR A 340 7.14 14.43 2.08
CA THR A 340 7.80 13.55 1.12
C THR A 340 6.79 12.78 0.30
N ASN A 341 7.15 12.46 -0.94
CA ASN A 341 6.40 11.53 -1.76
C ASN A 341 6.54 10.11 -1.19
N ASN A 342 5.41 9.44 -0.96
CA ASN A 342 5.38 8.10 -0.37
C ASN A 342 5.98 7.02 -1.29
N GLN A 343 6.15 7.29 -2.58
CA GLN A 343 6.65 6.33 -3.56
C GLN A 343 8.18 6.26 -3.60
N ASP A 344 8.85 7.42 -3.54
CA ASP A 344 10.30 7.53 -3.74
C ASP A 344 11.03 8.22 -2.57
N GLY A 345 10.30 8.75 -1.59
CA GLY A 345 10.86 9.48 -0.45
C GLY A 345 11.38 10.88 -0.77
N SER A 346 11.21 11.36 -2.01
CA SER A 346 11.61 12.69 -2.45
C SER A 346 10.81 13.78 -1.73
N ASP A 347 11.43 14.92 -1.42
CA ASP A 347 10.74 16.12 -0.92
C ASP A 347 10.14 16.99 -2.04
N LYS A 348 10.33 16.60 -3.30
CA LYS A 348 9.76 17.24 -4.49
C LYS A 348 8.45 16.55 -4.87
N LEU A 349 7.35 17.28 -4.72
CA LEU A 349 5.99 16.78 -4.92
C LEU A 349 5.41 17.36 -6.21
N GLU A 350 4.94 16.51 -7.12
CA GLU A 350 4.23 16.95 -8.33
C GLU A 350 2.93 17.68 -7.93
N LYS A 351 2.74 18.92 -8.41
CA LYS A 351 1.58 19.77 -8.06
C LYS A 351 0.25 19.09 -8.39
N LEU A 352 0.18 18.34 -9.50
CA LEU A 352 -1.02 17.61 -9.91
C LEU A 352 -1.38 16.43 -8.99
N GLY A 353 -0.41 15.91 -8.23
CA GLY A 353 -0.61 14.80 -7.29
C GLY A 353 -1.01 15.25 -5.87
N LEU A 354 -1.05 16.55 -5.61
CA LEU A 354 -1.37 17.09 -4.29
C LEU A 354 -2.88 17.00 -3.97
N ASP A 355 -3.18 16.87 -2.68
CA ASP A 355 -4.54 16.99 -2.15
C ASP A 355 -5.20 18.30 -2.64
N PRO A 356 -6.45 18.28 -3.14
CA PRO A 356 -7.10 19.47 -3.69
C PRO A 356 -7.17 20.65 -2.71
N THR A 357 -7.36 20.40 -1.42
CA THR A 357 -7.38 21.46 -0.42
C THR A 357 -6.00 22.09 -0.30
N LEU A 358 -4.95 21.27 -0.18
CA LEU A 358 -3.59 21.76 -0.14
C LEU A 358 -3.23 22.57 -1.40
N SER A 359 -3.54 22.05 -2.59
CA SER A 359 -3.30 22.72 -3.88
C SER A 359 -3.94 24.11 -3.94
N TYR A 360 -5.17 24.24 -3.43
CA TYR A 360 -5.85 25.53 -3.35
C TYR A 360 -5.17 26.49 -2.37
N GLN A 361 -4.73 26.01 -1.22
CA GLN A 361 -4.15 26.85 -0.16
C GLN A 361 -2.77 27.40 -0.53
N ILE A 362 -1.98 26.65 -1.31
CA ILE A 362 -0.66 27.10 -1.78
C ILE A 362 -0.73 27.86 -3.11
N ALA A 363 -1.91 27.98 -3.72
CA ALA A 363 -2.06 28.64 -5.00
C ALA A 363 -1.64 30.12 -4.91
N GLY A 364 -0.69 30.53 -5.74
CA GLY A 364 -0.17 31.90 -5.78
C GLY A 364 0.86 32.23 -4.70
N LEU A 365 1.18 31.29 -3.80
CA LEU A 365 2.27 31.45 -2.84
C LEU A 365 3.64 31.32 -3.53
N LYS A 366 4.62 32.04 -3.00
CA LYS A 366 6.01 32.03 -3.44
C LYS A 366 6.89 31.26 -2.46
N LYS A 367 8.13 31.01 -2.86
CA LYS A 367 9.16 30.44 -1.98
C LYS A 367 9.26 31.22 -0.66
N ASN A 368 9.24 30.47 0.44
CA ASN A 368 9.19 30.87 1.84
C ASN A 368 7.85 31.40 2.37
N ASP A 369 6.83 31.55 1.53
CA ASP A 369 5.50 31.94 2.01
C ASP A 369 4.88 30.81 2.86
N ILE A 370 4.06 31.21 3.83
CA ILE A 370 3.35 30.31 4.74
C ILE A 370 1.85 30.57 4.62
N THR A 371 1.07 29.52 4.36
CA THR A 371 -0.39 29.60 4.30
C THR A 371 -0.97 30.13 5.61
N GLU A 372 -2.17 30.71 5.56
CA GLU A 372 -2.99 30.86 6.76
C GLU A 372 -3.40 29.48 7.31
N PRO A 373 -3.78 29.35 8.60
CA PRO A 373 -4.27 28.08 9.13
C PRO A 373 -5.56 27.60 8.46
N PHE A 374 -5.52 26.41 7.87
CA PHE A 374 -6.63 25.82 7.14
C PHE A 374 -6.98 24.43 7.67
N GLN A 375 -8.21 24.00 7.43
CA GLN A 375 -8.69 22.69 7.88
C GLN A 375 -8.52 21.65 6.76
N GLN A 376 -8.10 20.45 7.16
CA GLN A 376 -8.04 19.25 6.31
C GLN A 376 -8.57 18.04 7.07
N GLU A 377 -8.60 16.90 6.39
CA GLU A 377 -8.80 15.58 6.98
C GLU A 377 -7.53 14.74 6.83
N ASP A 378 -7.17 13.97 7.85
CA ASP A 378 -6.10 12.98 7.74
C ASP A 378 -6.61 11.68 7.08
N GLN A 379 -5.73 10.68 6.93
CA GLN A 379 -6.09 9.37 6.35
C GLN A 379 -7.22 8.64 7.09
N GLN A 380 -7.47 9.01 8.35
CA GLN A 380 -8.52 8.45 9.20
C GLN A 380 -9.78 9.33 9.24
N LYS A 381 -9.87 10.31 8.33
CA LYS A 381 -10.93 11.34 8.25
C LYS A 381 -11.05 12.19 9.51
N ARG A 382 -9.98 12.33 10.31
CA ARG A 382 -9.98 13.21 11.49
C ARG A 382 -9.71 14.63 11.03
N LYS A 383 -10.48 15.58 11.55
CA LYS A 383 -10.26 17.01 11.29
C LYS A 383 -8.92 17.44 11.87
N ILE A 384 -8.10 18.06 11.03
CA ILE A 384 -6.78 18.57 11.41
C ILE A 384 -6.63 20.00 10.89
N ILE A 385 -5.92 20.84 11.64
CA ILE A 385 -5.61 22.21 11.24
C ILE A 385 -4.14 22.29 10.87
N SER A 386 -3.85 22.81 9.69
CA SER A 386 -2.50 22.84 9.13
C SER A 386 -2.09 24.25 8.73
N ILE A 387 -0.79 24.52 8.83
CA ILE A 387 -0.08 25.56 8.07
C ILE A 387 0.97 24.88 7.23
N VAL A 388 1.20 25.41 6.03
CA VAL A 388 2.18 24.90 5.08
C VAL A 388 3.11 26.01 4.65
N GLN A 389 4.41 25.73 4.67
CA GLN A 389 5.45 26.57 4.08
C GLN A 389 5.83 26.02 2.71
N VAL A 390 5.91 26.90 1.72
CA VAL A 390 6.48 26.59 0.40
C VAL A 390 8.00 26.72 0.48
N ASN A 391 8.70 25.59 0.57
CA ASN A 391 10.16 25.57 0.66
C ASN A 391 10.80 25.84 -0.71
N ASP A 392 10.18 25.33 -1.77
CA ASP A 392 10.62 25.57 -3.15
C ASP A 392 9.50 25.40 -4.16
N ILE A 393 9.65 26.05 -5.32
CA ILE A 393 8.77 25.90 -6.48
C ILE A 393 9.66 25.55 -7.67
N ILE A 394 9.36 24.42 -8.31
CA ILE A 394 10.11 23.91 -9.44
C ILE A 394 9.14 23.87 -10.61
N ASP A 395 9.31 24.78 -11.56
CA ASP A 395 8.47 24.82 -12.75
C ASP A 395 8.85 23.70 -13.72
N ALA A 396 7.90 23.25 -14.55
CA ALA A 396 8.17 22.24 -15.54
C ALA A 396 9.28 22.67 -16.51
N HIS A 397 10.30 21.83 -16.66
CA HIS A 397 11.43 22.08 -17.55
C HIS A 397 12.04 20.78 -18.07
N GLN A 398 12.85 20.90 -19.11
CA GLN A 398 13.73 19.83 -19.55
C GLN A 398 14.86 19.65 -18.52
N LEU A 399 15.26 18.42 -18.24
CA LEU A 399 16.39 18.18 -17.35
C LEU A 399 17.66 18.86 -17.88
N GLU A 400 18.32 19.63 -17.02
CA GLU A 400 19.58 20.31 -17.33
C GLU A 400 20.65 20.03 -16.28
N LEU A 401 21.88 19.73 -16.71
CA LEU A 401 22.99 19.44 -15.79
C LEU A 401 23.21 20.53 -14.75
N ALA A 402 22.97 21.80 -15.09
CA ALA A 402 23.18 22.94 -14.19
C ALA A 402 22.22 22.94 -12.99
N ASN A 403 20.97 22.52 -13.20
CA ASN A 403 19.89 22.65 -12.21
C ASN A 403 19.51 21.28 -11.60
N ASP A 404 19.73 20.20 -12.34
CA ASP A 404 19.21 18.86 -12.02
C ASP A 404 20.31 17.81 -11.86
N TYR A 405 21.54 18.24 -11.55
CA TYR A 405 22.70 17.34 -11.46
C TYR A 405 22.43 16.08 -10.63
N GLU A 406 21.83 16.19 -9.43
CA GLU A 406 21.55 15.02 -8.59
C GLU A 406 20.50 14.08 -9.24
N ARG A 407 19.45 14.60 -9.90
CA ARG A 407 18.48 13.76 -10.62
C ARG A 407 19.16 12.98 -11.74
N ILE A 408 20.00 13.67 -12.51
CA ILE A 408 20.73 13.09 -13.64
C ILE A 408 21.76 12.07 -13.14
N LYS A 409 22.44 12.37 -12.03
CA LYS A 409 23.37 11.47 -11.35
C LYS A 409 22.70 10.19 -10.88
N ASP A 410 21.51 10.27 -10.29
CA ASP A 410 20.74 9.09 -9.87
C ASP A 410 20.33 8.22 -11.07
N MET A 411 19.92 8.85 -12.19
CA MET A 411 19.63 8.14 -13.43
C MET A 411 20.88 7.47 -14.02
N ALA A 412 22.02 8.17 -14.04
CA ALA A 412 23.30 7.64 -14.49
C ALA A 412 23.75 6.46 -13.60
N LEU A 413 23.59 6.60 -12.29
CA LEU A 413 23.90 5.56 -11.32
C LEU A 413 23.02 4.32 -11.55
N ASN A 414 21.71 4.50 -11.73
CA ASN A 414 20.79 3.40 -12.01
C ASN A 414 21.13 2.69 -13.32
N LYS A 415 21.49 3.43 -14.38
CA LYS A 415 22.00 2.83 -15.62
C LYS A 415 23.27 2.01 -15.37
N LYS A 416 24.25 2.57 -14.65
CA LYS A 416 25.51 1.87 -14.34
C LYS A 416 25.28 0.62 -13.49
N LYS A 417 24.37 0.67 -12.51
CA LYS A 417 23.95 -0.50 -11.73
C LYS A 417 23.40 -1.61 -12.62
N ASN A 418 22.53 -1.26 -13.56
CA ASN A 418 21.98 -2.23 -14.52
C ASN A 418 23.08 -2.86 -15.39
N GLU A 419 24.06 -2.08 -15.85
CA GLU A 419 25.21 -2.62 -16.61
C GLU A 419 26.12 -3.54 -15.77
N ILE A 420 26.30 -3.23 -14.48
CA ILE A 420 27.04 -4.10 -13.55
C ILE A 420 26.29 -5.43 -13.39
N VAL A 421 24.97 -5.39 -13.21
CA VAL A 421 24.14 -6.59 -13.09
C VAL A 421 24.17 -7.40 -14.38
N GLU A 422 24.07 -6.77 -15.55
CA GLU A 422 24.15 -7.45 -16.86
C GLU A 422 25.50 -8.16 -17.04
N LYS A 423 26.61 -7.50 -16.70
CA LYS A 423 27.95 -8.12 -16.72
C LYS A 423 28.03 -9.29 -15.75
N TRP A 424 27.47 -9.14 -14.55
CA TRP A 424 27.42 -10.21 -13.56
C TRP A 424 26.57 -11.40 -14.05
N VAL A 425 25.39 -11.16 -14.62
CA VAL A 425 24.51 -12.19 -15.22
C VAL A 425 25.29 -12.97 -16.27
N ASN A 426 25.93 -12.28 -17.21
CA ASN A 426 26.72 -12.91 -18.27
C ASN A 426 27.88 -13.76 -17.73
N SER A 427 28.48 -13.37 -16.60
CA SER A 427 29.53 -14.18 -15.95
C SER A 427 28.99 -15.46 -15.31
N LYS A 428 27.70 -15.50 -14.98
CA LYS A 428 27.05 -16.62 -14.27
C LYS A 428 26.37 -17.62 -15.19
N ILE A 429 25.81 -17.17 -16.30
CA ILE A 429 25.12 -18.00 -17.31
C ILE A 429 25.88 -19.31 -17.64
N PRO A 430 27.21 -19.33 -17.87
CA PRO A 430 27.93 -20.56 -18.22
C PRO A 430 27.97 -21.64 -17.11
N SER A 431 27.73 -21.26 -15.86
CA SER A 431 27.87 -22.15 -14.69
C SER A 431 26.55 -22.76 -14.22
N ILE A 432 25.44 -22.45 -14.89
CA ILE A 432 24.08 -22.74 -14.43
C ILE A 432 23.33 -23.49 -15.53
N PHE A 433 22.52 -24.46 -15.13
CA PHE A 433 21.61 -25.13 -16.04
C PHE A 433 20.49 -24.16 -16.47
N ILE A 434 20.38 -23.92 -17.78
CA ILE A 434 19.36 -23.05 -18.35
C ILE A 434 18.67 -23.80 -19.49
N SER A 435 17.34 -23.79 -19.47
CA SER A 435 16.49 -24.32 -20.53
C SER A 435 15.51 -23.23 -20.94
N ILE A 436 15.44 -22.90 -22.23
CA ILE A 436 14.50 -21.90 -22.75
C ILE A 436 13.65 -22.58 -23.82
N ASP A 437 12.34 -22.35 -23.77
CA ASP A 437 11.41 -22.89 -24.75
C ASP A 437 11.76 -22.39 -26.17
N ASN A 438 11.63 -23.31 -27.13
CA ASN A 438 11.97 -23.05 -28.53
C ASN A 438 11.21 -21.87 -29.15
N LYS A 439 10.06 -21.46 -28.59
CA LYS A 439 9.33 -20.26 -29.03
C LYS A 439 10.11 -18.95 -28.85
N TYR A 440 11.09 -18.92 -27.93
CA TYR A 440 11.94 -17.76 -27.66
C TYR A 440 13.35 -17.87 -28.26
N LYS A 441 13.61 -18.87 -29.11
CA LYS A 441 14.94 -19.08 -29.73
C LYS A 441 15.40 -17.92 -30.61
N ASP A 442 14.45 -17.16 -31.14
CA ASP A 442 14.69 -16.04 -32.06
C ASP A 442 14.75 -14.70 -31.31
N CYS A 443 14.60 -14.71 -29.98
CA CYS A 443 14.73 -13.51 -29.15
C CYS A 443 16.16 -12.96 -29.17
N LYS A 444 16.26 -11.64 -29.32
CA LYS A 444 17.53 -10.91 -29.27
C LYS A 444 17.78 -10.37 -27.87
N PHE A 445 18.15 -11.27 -26.96
CA PHE A 445 18.50 -10.90 -25.60
C PHE A 445 19.80 -10.08 -25.53
N HIS A 446 19.85 -9.13 -24.59
CA HIS A 446 21.06 -8.37 -24.28
C HIS A 446 22.14 -9.27 -23.67
N SER A 447 21.75 -10.16 -22.76
CA SER A 447 22.61 -11.17 -22.16
C SER A 447 22.66 -12.46 -22.99
N ASN A 448 23.71 -13.26 -22.79
CA ASN A 448 24.01 -14.45 -23.59
C ASN A 448 23.14 -15.68 -23.25
N TRP A 449 21.85 -15.48 -22.97
CA TRP A 449 20.90 -16.51 -22.53
C TRP A 449 20.85 -17.71 -23.49
N LEU A 450 20.80 -17.49 -24.81
CA LEU A 450 20.65 -18.57 -25.78
C LEU A 450 21.93 -19.37 -26.07
N LYS A 451 23.12 -18.81 -25.80
CA LYS A 451 24.39 -19.47 -26.18
C LYS A 451 24.69 -20.73 -25.36
N ASN A 452 24.18 -20.80 -24.13
CA ASN A 452 24.41 -21.89 -23.18
C ASN A 452 23.12 -22.57 -22.72
N SER A 453 21.98 -22.27 -23.36
CA SER A 453 20.70 -22.89 -23.04
C SER A 453 20.50 -24.19 -23.80
N ALA A 454 19.97 -25.21 -23.13
CA ALA A 454 19.35 -26.32 -23.85
C ALA A 454 18.03 -25.83 -24.47
N VAL A 455 17.93 -25.84 -25.80
CA VAL A 455 16.69 -25.52 -26.51
C VAL A 455 15.83 -26.79 -26.55
N THR A 456 14.77 -26.82 -25.75
CA THR A 456 13.86 -27.96 -25.67
C THR A 456 12.66 -27.76 -26.60
N THR A 457 12.43 -28.71 -27.50
CA THR A 457 11.19 -28.86 -28.27
C THR A 457 10.24 -29.78 -27.51
N LYS A 458 9.23 -29.22 -26.85
CA LYS A 458 8.04 -29.98 -26.47
C LYS A 458 6.78 -29.21 -26.77
#